data_AF-A0A1X9YND6-F1
#
_entry.id   AF-A0A1X9YND6-F1
#
_cell.length_a   1.000
_cell.length_b   1.000
_cell.length_c   1.000
_cell.angle_alpha   90.00
_cell.angle_beta   90.00
_cell.angle_gamma   90.00
#
_symmetry.space_group_name_H-M   'P 1'
#
loop_
_entity.id
_entity.type
_entity.pdbx_description
1 polymer ?
#
loop_
_entity_poly.entity_id
_entity_poly.type
_entity_poly.pdbx_seq_one_letter_code
_entity_poly.pdbx_strand_id
1 'polypeptide(L)'
;MKELERIENGLKKSKTLLYKPNGNGLACSFVNGGLVVDSFVIEDNVIAEALARKGVNGVVEGTNFSMLRNNYDWFSLHVKSKKLYETLK
;
A
#
# COMPACT_ATOMS: atom_id res chain seq x y z
N MET A 1 -0.06 -11.97 -0.13
CA MET A 1 0.70 -12.05 -1.40
C MET A 1 -0.06 -11.43 -2.56
N LYS A 2 -1.29 -11.89 -2.87
CA LYS A 2 -2.16 -11.27 -3.88
C LYS A 2 -2.36 -9.76 -3.69
N GLU A 3 -2.50 -9.31 -2.44
CA GLU A 3 -2.60 -7.87 -2.13
C GLU A 3 -1.35 -7.09 -2.52
N LEU A 4 -0.14 -7.65 -2.32
CA LEU A 4 1.11 -7.01 -2.74
C LEU A 4 1.18 -6.85 -4.27
N GLU A 5 0.79 -7.87 -5.03
CA GLU A 5 0.74 -7.76 -6.49
C GLU A 5 -0.26 -6.69 -6.94
N ARG A 6 -1.41 -6.61 -6.25
CA ARG A 6 -2.45 -5.64 -6.55
C ARG A 6 -2.03 -4.20 -6.21
N ILE A 7 -1.33 -4.00 -5.10
CA ILE A 7 -0.74 -2.70 -4.74
C ILE A 7 0.28 -2.29 -5.80
N GLU A 8 1.16 -3.19 -6.22
CA GLU A 8 2.16 -2.89 -7.25
C GLU A 8 1.51 -2.41 -8.56
N ASN A 9 0.47 -3.13 -8.99
CA ASN A 9 -0.30 -2.77 -10.17
C ASN A 9 -1.01 -1.42 -10.01
N GLY A 10 -1.57 -1.15 -8.83
CA GLY A 10 -2.18 0.14 -8.49
C GLY A 10 -1.16 1.29 -8.57
N LEU A 11 0.03 1.12 -7.97
CA LEU A 11 1.11 2.11 -7.97
C LEU A 11 1.65 2.39 -9.38
N LYS A 12 1.74 1.39 -10.26
CA LYS A 12 2.17 1.56 -11.65
C LYS A 12 1.21 2.42 -12.48
N LYS A 13 -0.09 2.41 -12.14
CA LYS A 13 -1.16 3.08 -12.91
C LYS A 13 -1.63 4.40 -12.30
N SER A 14 -1.12 4.78 -11.13
CA SER A 14 -1.56 5.95 -10.37
C SER A 14 -0.42 6.89 -10.01
N LYS A 15 -0.77 8.05 -9.43
CA LYS A 15 0.16 9.06 -8.92
C LYS A 15 -0.10 9.41 -7.45
N THR A 16 -1.26 8.99 -6.94
CA THR A 16 -1.69 9.23 -5.56
C THR A 16 -2.33 7.95 -5.04
N LEU A 17 -2.03 7.59 -3.81
CA LEU A 17 -2.74 6.57 -3.06
C LEU A 17 -3.46 7.26 -1.90
N LEU A 18 -4.78 7.11 -1.88
CA LEU A 18 -5.62 7.49 -0.75
C LEU A 18 -5.91 6.25 0.08
N TYR A 19 -5.86 6.38 1.40
CA TYR A 19 -6.21 5.30 2.29
C TYR A 19 -6.97 5.80 3.51
N LYS A 20 -7.83 4.95 4.05
CA LYS A 20 -8.48 5.16 5.33
C LYS A 20 -8.62 3.84 6.08
N PRO A 21 -8.51 3.84 7.42
CA PRO A 21 -8.89 2.68 8.21
C PRO A 21 -10.34 2.30 7.92
N ASN A 22 -10.59 1.01 7.83
CA ASN A 22 -11.92 0.40 7.75
C ASN A 22 -11.95 -0.74 8.78
N GLY A 23 -13.12 -1.12 9.30
CA GLY A 23 -13.24 -2.18 10.32
C GLY A 23 -12.60 -3.52 9.92
N ASN A 24 -12.37 -3.73 8.61
CA ASN A 24 -11.76 -4.94 8.04
C ASN A 24 -10.32 -4.74 7.54
N GLY A 25 -9.68 -3.59 7.80
CA GLY A 25 -8.30 -3.32 7.35
C GLY A 25 -8.09 -1.89 6.83
N LEU A 26 -7.32 -1.75 5.76
CA LEU A 26 -7.01 -0.46 5.14
C LEU A 26 -7.69 -0.33 3.78
N ALA A 27 -8.73 0.50 3.69
CA ALA A 27 -9.37 0.79 2.41
C ALA A 27 -8.48 1.73 1.60
N CYS A 28 -8.03 1.26 0.43
CA CYS A 28 -7.09 1.94 -0.44
C CYS A 28 -7.75 2.31 -1.78
N SER A 29 -7.42 3.48 -2.31
CA SER A 29 -7.85 3.98 -3.62
C SER A 29 -6.66 4.58 -4.34
N PHE A 30 -6.36 4.05 -5.52
CA PHE A 30 -5.26 4.50 -6.38
C PHE A 30 -5.82 5.51 -7.39
N VAL A 31 -5.27 6.72 -7.40
CA VAL A 31 -5.82 7.87 -8.15
C VAL A 31 -4.81 8.39 -9.17
N ASN A 32 -5.30 8.69 -10.37
CA ASN A 32 -4.53 9.33 -11.44
C ASN A 32 -5.35 10.47 -12.06
N GLY A 33 -4.87 11.72 -11.94
CA GLY A 33 -5.57 12.87 -12.52
C GLY A 33 -7.00 13.08 -12.00
N GLY A 34 -7.25 12.76 -10.72
CA GLY A 34 -8.58 12.87 -10.10
C GLY A 34 -9.50 11.66 -10.31
N LEU A 35 -9.09 10.66 -11.08
CA LEU A 35 -9.86 9.43 -11.33
C LEU A 35 -9.31 8.26 -10.51
N VAL A 36 -10.20 7.49 -9.88
CA VAL A 36 -9.85 6.23 -9.20
C VAL A 36 -9.62 5.14 -10.25
N VAL A 37 -8.40 4.60 -10.32
CA VAL A 37 -8.01 3.57 -11.30
C VAL A 37 -8.07 2.15 -10.73
N ASP A 38 -7.94 1.99 -9.42
CA ASP A 38 -8.19 0.74 -8.69
C ASP A 38 -8.53 1.08 -7.24
N SER A 39 -9.33 0.24 -6.59
CA SER A 39 -9.63 0.37 -5.17
C SER A 39 -9.89 -1.00 -4.55
N PHE A 40 -9.38 -1.18 -3.32
CA PHE A 40 -9.61 -2.38 -2.53
C PHE A 40 -9.27 -2.18 -1.07
N VAL A 41 -9.78 -3.10 -0.26
CA VAL A 41 -9.40 -3.21 1.15
C VAL A 41 -8.19 -4.13 1.24
N ILE A 42 -7.17 -3.65 1.95
CA ILE A 42 -6.05 -4.46 2.40
C ILE A 42 -6.42 -5.01 3.78
N GLU A 43 -6.65 -6.30 3.85
CA GLU A 43 -7.05 -7.01 5.07
C GLU A 43 -5.84 -7.47 5.89
N ASP A 44 -4.70 -7.68 5.23
CA ASP A 44 -3.46 -8.04 5.91
C ASP A 44 -2.92 -6.86 6.73
N ASN A 45 -2.94 -7.02 8.06
CA ASN A 45 -2.51 -5.99 9.00
C ASN A 45 -1.05 -5.56 8.80
N VAL A 46 -0.15 -6.47 8.44
CA VAL A 46 1.26 -6.12 8.24
C VAL A 46 1.42 -5.23 7.00
N ILE A 47 0.70 -5.55 5.93
CA ILE A 47 0.66 -4.72 4.72
C ILE A 47 0.02 -3.36 5.02
N ALA A 48 -1.14 -3.37 5.69
CA ALA A 48 -1.88 -2.17 6.06
C ALA A 48 -1.04 -1.20 6.91
N GLU A 49 -0.42 -1.69 7.98
CA GLU A 49 0.46 -0.88 8.83
C GLU A 49 1.65 -0.31 8.06
N ALA A 50 2.29 -1.14 7.23
CA ALA A 50 3.46 -0.74 6.46
C ALA A 50 3.10 0.37 5.44
N LEU A 51 1.93 0.28 4.79
CA LEU A 51 1.44 1.31 3.86
C LEU A 51 1.01 2.59 4.56
N ALA A 52 0.29 2.50 5.68
CA ALA A 52 -0.15 3.67 6.42
C ALA A 52 1.03 4.56 6.83
N ARG A 53 2.20 3.95 7.13
CA ARG A 53 3.44 4.68 7.45
C ARG A 53 4.10 5.41 6.26
N LYS A 54 3.64 5.20 5.03
CA LYS A 54 4.20 5.84 3.82
C LYS A 54 3.54 7.16 3.45
N GLY A 55 2.42 7.49 4.11
CA GLY A 55 1.66 8.71 3.85
C GLY A 55 1.43 9.54 5.08
N VAL A 56 0.77 10.67 4.87
CA VAL A 56 0.34 11.58 5.93
C VAL A 56 -1.17 11.77 5.78
N ASN A 57 -1.92 11.66 6.89
CA ASN A 57 -3.37 11.89 6.93
C ASN A 57 -4.17 11.11 5.87
N GLY A 58 -3.81 9.85 5.58
CA GLY A 58 -4.54 9.05 4.59
C GLY A 58 -4.12 9.29 3.15
N VAL A 59 -3.06 10.04 2.89
CA VAL A 59 -2.62 10.39 1.53
C VAL A 59 -1.14 10.04 1.34
N VAL A 60 -0.84 9.35 0.25
CA VAL A 60 0.52 9.16 -0.29
C VAL A 60 0.55 9.80 -1.67
N GLU A 61 1.27 10.91 -1.81
CA GLU A 61 1.39 11.66 -3.06
C GLU A 61 2.80 12.24 -3.25
N GLY A 62 3.06 12.84 -4.41
CA GLY A 62 4.31 13.52 -4.72
C GLY A 62 5.54 12.64 -4.49
N THR A 63 6.52 13.15 -3.74
CA THR A 63 7.78 12.44 -3.47
C THR A 63 7.55 11.14 -2.69
N ASN A 64 6.62 11.12 -1.72
CA ASN A 64 6.32 9.91 -0.93
C ASN A 64 5.77 8.79 -1.83
N PHE A 65 4.88 9.15 -2.76
CA PHE A 65 4.36 8.20 -3.74
C PHE A 65 5.45 7.71 -4.69
N SER A 66 6.28 8.62 -5.22
CA SER A 66 7.39 8.27 -6.10
C SER A 66 8.37 7.30 -5.40
N MET A 67 8.72 7.56 -4.15
CA MET A 67 9.58 6.68 -3.35
C MET A 67 8.94 5.31 -3.12
N LEU A 68 7.66 5.27 -2.73
CA LEU A 68 6.94 4.00 -2.52
C LEU A 68 6.90 3.17 -3.80
N ARG A 69 6.59 3.79 -4.94
CA ARG A 69 6.53 3.12 -6.24
C ARG A 69 7.89 2.61 -6.69
N ASN A 70 8.93 3.44 -6.60
CA ASN A 70 10.26 3.07 -7.09
C ASN A 70 10.97 2.06 -6.19
N ASN A 71 10.68 2.07 -4.88
CA ASN A 71 11.23 1.13 -3.90
C ASN A 71 10.22 0.05 -3.50
N TYR A 72 9.29 -0.29 -4.39
CA TYR A 72 8.22 -1.23 -4.08
C TYR A 72 8.74 -2.63 -3.76
N ASP A 73 9.79 -3.09 -4.46
CA ASP A 73 10.41 -4.39 -4.19
C ASP A 73 10.95 -4.49 -2.76
N TRP A 74 11.59 -3.41 -2.28
CA TRP A 74 12.05 -3.31 -0.90
C TRP A 74 10.90 -3.29 0.10
N PHE A 75 9.81 -2.57 -0.22
CA PHE A 75 8.59 -2.59 0.59
C PHE A 75 8.00 -4.01 0.69
N SER A 76 7.87 -4.70 -0.45
CA SER A 76 7.36 -6.06 -0.55
C SER A 76 8.22 -7.04 0.24
N LEU A 77 9.54 -6.94 0.14
CA LEU A 77 10.48 -7.76 0.90
C LEU A 77 10.34 -7.52 2.41
N HIS A 78 10.29 -6.25 2.85
CA HIS A 78 10.13 -5.90 4.26
C HIS A 78 8.87 -6.53 4.87
N VAL A 79 7.72 -6.41 4.17
CA VAL A 79 6.46 -7.03 4.58
C VAL A 79 6.60 -8.55 4.67
N LYS A 80 7.13 -9.20 3.63
CA LYS A 80 7.30 -10.66 3.59
C LYS A 80 8.17 -11.16 4.74
N SER A 81 9.29 -10.49 5.01
CA SER A 81 10.20 -10.83 6.11
C SER A 81 9.53 -10.66 7.47
N LYS A 82 8.78 -9.57 7.70
CA LYS A 82 8.06 -9.35 8.95
C LYS A 82 7.00 -10.43 9.17
N LYS A 83 6.21 -10.77 8.15
CA LYS A 83 5.22 -11.85 8.22
C LYS A 83 5.84 -13.21 8.56
N LEU A 84 6.97 -13.54 7.92
CA LEU A 84 7.69 -14.79 8.20
C LEU A 84 8.15 -14.82 9.66
N TYR A 85 8.73 -13.73 10.15
CA TYR A 85 9.16 -13.61 11.53
C TYR A 85 8.00 -13.81 12.52
N GLU A 86 6.84 -13.20 12.27
CA GLU A 86 5.64 -13.37 13.09
C GLU A 86 5.08 -14.81 13.07
N THR A 87 5.35 -15.57 12.01
CA THR A 87 4.91 -16.97 11.88
C THR A 87 5.85 -17.95 12.58
N LEU A 88 7.14 -17.61 12.67
CA LEU A 88 8.18 -18.43 13.29
C LEU A 88 8.31 -18.18 14.81
N LYS A 89 7.61 -17.17 15.33
CA LYS A 89 7.55 -16.81 16.75
C LYS A 89 6.40 -17.52 17.44
#